data_AF-A0A7Y5PMV2-F1
#
_entry.id   AF-A0A7Y5PMV2-F1
#
_cell.length_a   1.000
_cell.length_b   1.000
_cell.length_c   1.000
_cell.angle_alpha   90.00
_cell.angle_beta   90.00
_cell.angle_gamma   90.00
#
_symmetry.space_group_name_H-M   'P 1'
#
loop_
_entity.id
_entity.type
_entity.pdbx_description
1 polymer ?
#
loop_
_entity_poly.entity_id
_entity_poly.type
_entity_poly.pdbx_seq_one_letter_code
_entity_poly.pdbx_strand_id
1 'polypeptide(L)'
;DDLGRAARTDRSVRGVPARVLPVAVWHTASMGLDLWLSAIAHGACQVWVLVTGEEAPEYRQALGEQMAVAQAILAGLGYVGTHLALIEARDARDLGALDATLQAAPAQGVTQVAAFAAQAAKRDTLNLALTHLLAQAPAVRDEIALPDAGSPYGSVQVDTGRCTLCLSCVGACPQGALLDNPEKPQLRFIEDKCVQCGLCAGTCPEQAITLLPRLWLADGGKARKTARVLAQTDPYHCVRCGKPFGTLQAIEAMIGKLAGHSAFQGAAAERLKMCADCRVIDIHTRSGEVRITDV
;
A
#
# COMPACT_ATOMS: atom_id res chain seq x y z
N ASP A 1 5.88 -25.03 28.24
CA ASP A 1 6.17 -26.12 29.21
C ASP A 1 5.11 -27.20 29.28
N ASP A 2 3.83 -26.85 29.28
CA ASP A 2 2.72 -27.80 29.46
C ASP A 2 2.67 -28.90 28.40
N LEU A 3 2.88 -28.55 27.12
CA LEU A 3 2.98 -29.53 26.03
C LEU A 3 4.12 -30.54 26.25
N GLY A 4 5.27 -30.07 26.73
CA GLY A 4 6.41 -30.93 27.04
C GLY A 4 6.13 -31.85 28.23
N ARG A 5 5.36 -31.39 29.23
CA ARG A 5 4.90 -32.24 30.33
C ARG A 5 3.91 -33.30 29.83
N ALA A 6 2.95 -32.91 28.99
CA ALA A 6 1.96 -33.82 28.42
C ALA A 6 2.62 -34.94 27.59
N ALA A 7 3.62 -34.61 26.77
CA ALA A 7 4.36 -35.59 25.97
C ALA A 7 5.13 -36.63 26.82
N ARG A 8 5.45 -36.33 28.09
CA ARG A 8 6.07 -37.31 29.01
C ARG A 8 5.06 -38.26 29.64
N THR A 9 3.80 -37.85 29.77
CA THR A 9 2.76 -38.62 30.48
C THR A 9 1.78 -39.31 29.54
N ASP A 10 1.57 -38.78 28.33
CA ASP A 10 0.67 -39.31 27.31
C ASP A 10 1.45 -39.64 26.03
N ARG A 11 1.47 -40.92 25.66
CA ARG A 11 2.18 -41.41 24.45
C ARG A 11 1.54 -40.96 23.14
N SER A 12 0.31 -40.47 23.16
CA SER A 12 -0.36 -39.94 21.97
C SER A 12 0.10 -38.52 21.61
N VAL A 13 0.68 -37.79 22.58
CA VAL A 13 1.23 -36.44 22.41
C VAL A 13 2.71 -36.53 22.08
N ARG A 14 3.12 -35.96 20.93
CA ARG A 14 4.51 -36.06 20.48
C ARG A 14 5.41 -34.97 21.05
N GLY A 15 4.82 -33.85 21.44
CA GLY A 15 5.53 -32.68 21.95
C GLY A 15 6.16 -31.84 20.84
N VAL A 16 7.01 -30.89 21.25
CA VAL A 16 7.68 -29.98 20.31
C VAL A 16 8.69 -30.75 19.45
N PRO A 17 8.53 -30.79 18.11
CA PRO A 17 9.47 -31.48 17.23
C PRO A 17 10.86 -30.84 17.23
N ALA A 18 11.91 -31.62 16.93
CA ALA A 18 13.29 -31.14 16.88
C ALA A 18 13.55 -30.00 15.87
N ARG A 19 12.69 -29.82 14.87
CA ARG A 19 12.78 -28.74 13.87
C ARG A 19 12.11 -27.43 14.33
N VAL A 20 11.49 -27.42 15.51
CA VAL A 20 10.78 -26.27 16.06
C VAL A 20 11.63 -25.66 17.16
N LEU A 21 11.93 -24.38 17.02
CA LEU A 21 12.61 -23.58 18.04
C LEU A 21 11.61 -22.60 18.66
N PRO A 22 11.13 -22.83 19.90
CA PRO A 22 10.30 -21.87 20.60
C PRO A 22 11.09 -20.60 20.93
N VAL A 23 10.55 -19.45 20.55
CA VAL A 23 11.13 -18.14 20.86
C VAL A 23 10.11 -17.31 21.62
N ALA A 24 10.42 -16.98 22.86
CA ALA A 24 9.58 -16.10 23.66
C ALA A 24 9.70 -14.65 23.13
N VAL A 25 8.56 -13.98 23.01
CA VAL A 25 8.47 -12.56 22.67
C VAL A 25 7.71 -11.84 23.77
N TRP A 26 8.00 -10.56 23.96
CA TRP A 26 7.30 -9.74 24.96
C TRP A 26 5.81 -9.58 24.66
N HIS A 27 5.46 -9.49 23.37
CA HIS A 27 4.08 -9.44 22.92
C HIS A 27 3.99 -9.93 21.46
N THR A 28 3.01 -10.77 21.15
CA THR A 28 2.82 -11.35 19.80
C THR A 28 2.58 -10.26 18.75
N ALA A 29 1.84 -9.21 19.07
CA ALA A 29 1.62 -8.04 18.19
C ALA A 29 2.88 -7.20 17.88
N SER A 30 4.04 -7.47 18.50
CA SER A 30 5.30 -6.82 18.12
C SER A 30 5.91 -7.39 16.84
N MET A 31 5.44 -8.57 16.42
CA MET A 31 5.87 -9.29 15.23
C MET A 31 5.18 -8.73 13.98
N GLY A 32 5.81 -8.91 12.81
CA GLY A 32 5.26 -8.46 11.54
C GLY A 32 6.00 -9.06 10.35
N LEU A 33 5.62 -8.63 9.15
CA LEU A 33 6.16 -9.16 7.88
C LEU A 33 7.69 -9.08 7.81
N ASP A 34 8.29 -8.01 8.33
CA ASP A 34 9.73 -7.81 8.33
C ASP A 34 10.45 -8.94 9.08
N LEU A 35 9.93 -9.34 10.24
CA LEU A 35 10.49 -10.43 11.02
C LEU A 35 10.22 -11.79 10.36
N TRP A 36 8.97 -12.06 9.98
CA TRP A 36 8.58 -13.38 9.47
C TRP A 36 9.24 -13.71 8.14
N LEU A 37 9.22 -12.78 7.17
CA LEU A 37 9.86 -12.99 5.89
C LEU A 37 11.39 -13.04 6.02
N SER A 38 11.97 -12.28 6.97
CA SER A 38 13.40 -12.41 7.28
C SER A 38 13.73 -13.79 7.83
N ALA A 39 12.91 -14.36 8.74
CA ALA A 39 13.13 -15.69 9.26
C ALA A 39 13.14 -16.74 8.13
N ILE A 40 12.17 -16.66 7.20
CA ILE A 40 12.13 -17.54 6.03
C ILE A 40 13.37 -17.35 5.14
N ALA A 41 13.76 -16.09 4.87
CA ALA A 41 14.96 -15.78 4.10
C ALA A 41 16.25 -16.34 4.75
N HIS A 42 16.30 -16.42 6.08
CA HIS A 42 17.42 -17.00 6.84
C HIS A 42 17.31 -18.53 7.04
N GLY A 43 16.38 -19.20 6.36
CA GLY A 43 16.31 -20.66 6.32
C GLY A 43 15.23 -21.29 7.19
N ALA A 44 14.41 -20.50 7.90
CA ALA A 44 13.19 -21.06 8.48
C ALA A 44 12.26 -21.54 7.36
N CYS A 45 11.65 -22.72 7.53
CA CYS A 45 10.63 -23.21 6.59
C CYS A 45 9.24 -22.71 6.97
N GLN A 46 9.00 -22.45 8.25
CA GLN A 46 7.70 -22.03 8.77
C GLN A 46 7.89 -21.10 9.98
N VAL A 47 6.94 -20.20 10.17
CA VAL A 47 6.82 -19.34 11.34
C VAL A 47 5.39 -19.47 11.87
N TRP A 48 5.28 -20.03 13.07
CA TRP A 48 4.02 -20.19 13.77
C TRP A 48 3.97 -19.21 14.94
N VAL A 49 2.90 -18.43 15.05
CA VAL A 49 2.71 -17.48 16.16
C VAL A 49 1.66 -18.09 17.08
N LEU A 50 2.04 -18.37 18.32
CA LEU A 50 1.14 -18.91 19.34
C LEU A 50 0.55 -17.76 20.16
N VAL A 51 -0.78 -17.68 20.23
CA VAL A 51 -1.53 -16.75 21.08
C VAL A 51 -2.30 -17.54 22.14
N THR A 52 -2.38 -16.99 23.36
CA THR A 52 -2.97 -17.68 24.53
C THR A 52 -4.35 -17.14 24.90
N GLY A 53 -4.86 -16.16 24.15
CA GLY A 53 -6.14 -15.51 24.42
C GLY A 53 -6.03 -14.38 25.46
N GLU A 54 -4.82 -14.09 25.93
CA GLU A 54 -4.52 -12.89 26.73
C GLU A 54 -4.55 -11.62 25.86
N GLU A 55 -4.30 -11.77 24.56
CA GLU A 55 -4.30 -10.66 23.62
C GLU A 55 -5.70 -10.21 23.21
N ALA A 56 -5.87 -8.90 23.07
CA ALA A 56 -7.09 -8.31 22.54
C ALA A 56 -7.44 -8.89 21.15
N PRO A 57 -8.73 -9.14 20.85
CA PRO A 57 -9.16 -9.72 19.58
C PRO A 57 -8.63 -8.99 18.34
N GLU A 58 -8.48 -7.66 18.42
CA GLU A 58 -8.00 -6.80 17.34
C GLU A 58 -6.54 -7.11 16.99
N TYR A 59 -5.69 -7.42 17.97
CA TYR A 59 -4.31 -7.85 17.71
C TYR A 59 -4.26 -9.20 17.01
N ARG A 60 -5.12 -10.14 17.43
CA ARG A 60 -5.22 -11.46 16.77
C ARG A 60 -5.67 -11.33 15.32
N GLN A 61 -6.67 -10.47 15.07
CA GLN A 61 -7.14 -10.17 13.72
C GLN A 61 -6.02 -9.55 12.87
N ALA A 62 -5.37 -8.49 13.36
CA ALA A 62 -4.31 -7.81 12.63
C ALA A 62 -3.12 -8.74 12.32
N LEU A 63 -2.72 -9.59 13.26
CA LEU A 63 -1.70 -10.61 13.04
C LEU A 63 -2.13 -11.59 11.93
N GLY A 64 -3.35 -12.10 11.99
CA GLY A 64 -3.89 -13.01 10.98
C GLY A 64 -3.90 -12.38 9.57
N GLU A 65 -4.35 -11.13 9.46
CA GLU A 65 -4.35 -10.38 8.19
C GLU A 65 -2.93 -10.19 7.66
N GLN A 66 -1.98 -9.77 8.50
CA GLN A 66 -0.58 -9.62 8.11
C GLN A 66 0.08 -10.95 7.71
N MET A 67 -0.24 -12.04 8.40
CA MET A 67 0.25 -13.39 8.06
C MET A 67 -0.31 -13.87 6.73
N ALA A 68 -1.57 -13.56 6.43
CA ALA A 68 -2.18 -13.84 5.13
C ALA A 68 -1.44 -13.10 3.99
N VAL A 69 -1.04 -11.84 4.21
CA VAL A 69 -0.22 -11.09 3.25
C VAL A 69 1.15 -11.76 3.05
N ALA A 70 1.86 -12.12 4.12
CA ALA A 70 3.14 -12.81 4.03
C ALA A 70 3.03 -14.16 3.30
N GLN A 71 1.98 -14.93 3.58
CA GLN A 71 1.68 -16.19 2.89
C GLN A 71 1.38 -15.96 1.40
N ALA A 72 0.62 -14.91 1.05
CA ALA A 72 0.34 -14.57 -0.34
C ALA A 72 1.61 -14.19 -1.11
N ILE A 73 2.55 -13.47 -0.47
CA ILE A 73 3.86 -13.15 -1.06
C ILE A 73 4.65 -14.44 -1.34
N LEU A 74 4.79 -15.33 -0.36
CA LEU A 74 5.55 -16.58 -0.54
C LEU A 74 4.90 -17.50 -1.59
N ALA A 75 3.58 -17.66 -1.55
CA ALA A 75 2.85 -18.44 -2.55
C ALA A 75 2.96 -17.82 -3.96
N GLY A 76 2.89 -16.49 -4.06
CA GLY A 76 3.05 -15.77 -5.32
C GLY A 76 4.46 -15.88 -5.92
N LEU A 77 5.49 -15.96 -5.09
CA LEU A 77 6.87 -16.28 -5.49
C LEU A 77 7.07 -17.77 -5.85
N GLY A 78 6.05 -18.60 -5.63
CA GLY A 78 6.05 -20.02 -5.99
C GLY A 78 6.54 -20.97 -4.89
N TYR A 79 6.75 -20.49 -3.66
CA TYR A 79 7.09 -21.38 -2.54
C TYR A 79 5.86 -22.23 -2.15
N VAL A 80 6.07 -23.53 -2.01
CA VAL A 80 5.01 -24.50 -1.71
C VAL A 80 4.87 -24.75 -0.22
N GLY A 81 3.63 -24.78 0.28
CA GLY A 81 3.28 -25.13 1.66
C GLY A 81 2.74 -23.95 2.47
N THR A 82 2.41 -24.23 3.74
CA THR A 82 1.98 -23.22 4.71
C THR A 82 3.19 -22.75 5.51
N HIS A 83 3.63 -21.54 5.23
CA HIS A 83 4.80 -20.92 5.85
C HIS A 83 4.42 -20.13 7.09
N LEU A 84 3.21 -19.57 7.14
CA LEU A 84 2.73 -18.72 8.22
C LEU A 84 1.43 -19.29 8.79
N ALA A 85 1.36 -19.43 10.12
CA ALA A 85 0.11 -19.75 10.79
C ALA A 85 0.01 -19.15 12.20
N LEU A 86 -1.18 -18.67 12.54
CA LEU A 86 -1.55 -18.25 13.88
C LEU A 86 -2.17 -19.45 14.61
N ILE A 87 -1.61 -19.84 15.74
CA ILE A 87 -2.11 -20.92 16.59
C ILE A 87 -2.73 -20.30 17.83
N GLU A 88 -3.92 -20.75 18.20
CA GLU A 88 -4.55 -20.36 19.46
C GLU A 88 -4.54 -21.55 20.43
N ALA A 89 -3.98 -21.37 21.62
CA ALA A 89 -4.05 -22.36 22.69
C ALA A 89 -4.18 -21.66 24.03
N ARG A 90 -5.35 -21.78 24.67
CA ARG A 90 -5.69 -21.06 25.89
C ARG A 90 -5.39 -21.88 27.13
N ASP A 91 -5.60 -23.19 27.06
CA ASP A 91 -5.40 -24.09 28.19
C ASP A 91 -5.06 -25.52 27.76
N ALA A 92 -5.00 -26.43 28.74
CA ALA A 92 -4.60 -27.82 28.57
C ALA A 92 -5.46 -28.58 27.53
N ARG A 93 -6.71 -28.17 27.28
CA ARG A 93 -7.61 -28.82 26.31
C ARG A 93 -7.13 -28.61 24.87
N ASP A 94 -6.41 -27.53 24.61
CA ASP A 94 -5.91 -27.17 23.28
C ASP A 94 -4.57 -27.85 22.95
N LEU A 95 -3.93 -28.52 23.92
CA LEU A 95 -2.61 -29.12 23.74
C LEU A 95 -2.57 -30.18 22.63
N GLY A 96 -3.65 -30.95 22.45
CA GLY A 96 -3.75 -31.92 21.36
C GLY A 96 -3.77 -31.26 19.98
N ALA A 97 -4.50 -30.14 19.85
CA ALA A 97 -4.54 -29.37 18.61
C ALA A 97 -3.20 -28.67 18.35
N LEU A 98 -2.57 -28.11 19.38
CA LEU A 98 -1.23 -27.53 19.31
C LEU A 98 -0.20 -28.59 18.88
N ASP A 99 -0.22 -29.78 19.48
CA ASP A 99 0.68 -30.88 19.10
C ASP A 99 0.54 -31.23 17.62
N ALA A 100 -0.69 -31.53 17.18
CA ALA A 100 -0.99 -31.89 15.80
C ALA A 100 -0.53 -30.81 14.81
N THR A 101 -0.74 -29.55 15.17
CA THR A 101 -0.34 -28.37 14.39
C THR A 101 1.18 -28.30 14.23
N LEU A 102 1.93 -28.50 15.33
CA LEU A 102 3.39 -28.55 15.29
C LEU A 102 3.94 -29.75 14.50
N GLN A 103 3.15 -30.82 14.32
CA GLN A 103 3.53 -31.97 13.50
C GLN A 103 3.34 -31.76 11.98
N ALA A 104 2.78 -30.62 11.55
CA ALA A 104 2.58 -30.33 10.13
C ALA A 104 3.89 -30.45 9.32
N ALA A 105 3.81 -31.00 8.11
CA ALA A 105 4.98 -31.12 7.24
C ALA A 105 5.64 -29.75 7.01
N PRO A 106 6.97 -29.67 6.99
CA PRO A 106 7.67 -28.42 6.73
C PRO A 106 7.33 -27.89 5.34
N ALA A 107 7.10 -26.59 5.23
CA ALA A 107 6.95 -25.93 3.95
C ALA A 107 8.30 -25.81 3.22
N GLN A 108 8.26 -25.48 1.94
CA GLN A 108 9.46 -25.27 1.14
C GLN A 108 10.24 -24.04 1.65
N GLY A 109 11.49 -24.23 2.07
CA GLY A 109 12.41 -23.16 2.42
C GLY A 109 13.18 -22.61 1.22
N VAL A 110 13.99 -21.58 1.47
CA VAL A 110 14.98 -21.08 0.49
C VAL A 110 16.10 -22.09 0.28
N THR A 111 16.70 -22.11 -0.92
CA THR A 111 17.86 -22.97 -1.19
C THR A 111 19.16 -22.40 -0.64
N GLN A 112 19.28 -21.07 -0.58
CA GLN A 112 20.40 -20.37 0.04
C GLN A 112 19.88 -19.40 1.09
N VAL A 113 20.47 -19.44 2.28
CA VAL A 113 20.12 -18.55 3.38
C VAL A 113 20.61 -17.12 3.11
N ALA A 114 19.86 -16.15 3.60
CA ALA A 114 20.22 -14.74 3.55
C ALA A 114 21.46 -14.44 4.41
N ALA A 115 22.19 -13.40 3.99
CA ALA A 115 23.36 -12.88 4.70
C ALA A 115 23.19 -11.43 5.18
N PHE A 116 22.00 -10.84 4.97
CA PHE A 116 21.75 -9.45 5.38
C PHE A 116 21.48 -9.35 6.87
N ALA A 117 21.85 -8.23 7.49
CA ALA A 117 21.47 -7.92 8.86
C ALA A 117 20.17 -7.10 8.90
N ALA A 118 19.39 -7.26 9.97
CA ALA A 118 18.25 -6.41 10.23
C ALA A 118 18.67 -4.93 10.33
N GLN A 119 17.86 -4.05 9.74
CA GLN A 119 18.07 -2.61 9.73
C GLN A 119 17.24 -1.93 10.82
N ALA A 120 17.59 -0.68 11.13
CA ALA A 120 16.86 0.11 12.13
C ALA A 120 15.39 0.36 11.74
N ALA A 121 15.13 0.61 10.45
CA ALA A 121 13.78 0.77 9.93
C ALA A 121 13.21 -0.58 9.46
N LYS A 122 12.01 -0.92 9.94
CA LYS A 122 11.29 -2.16 9.56
C LYS A 122 11.14 -2.32 8.04
N ARG A 123 10.86 -1.22 7.33
CA ARG A 123 10.67 -1.24 5.87
C ARG A 123 11.95 -1.65 5.13
N ASP A 124 13.12 -1.24 5.62
CA ASP A 124 14.39 -1.58 4.99
C ASP A 124 14.71 -3.06 5.17
N THR A 125 14.50 -3.60 6.38
CA THR A 125 14.61 -5.04 6.66
C THR A 125 13.66 -5.85 5.79
N LEU A 126 12.40 -5.43 5.68
CA LEU A 126 11.41 -6.08 4.81
C LEU A 126 11.83 -6.07 3.33
N ASN A 127 12.38 -4.95 2.85
CA ASN A 127 12.86 -4.84 1.49
C ASN A 127 14.07 -5.75 1.20
N LEU A 128 14.98 -5.93 2.17
CA LEU A 128 16.08 -6.90 2.08
C LEU A 128 15.55 -8.34 2.02
N ALA A 129 14.61 -8.70 2.89
CA ALA A 129 13.97 -10.01 2.89
C ALA A 129 13.26 -10.30 1.56
N LEU A 130 12.47 -9.36 1.03
CA LEU A 130 11.80 -9.51 -0.26
C LEU A 130 12.78 -9.66 -1.41
N THR A 131 13.87 -8.89 -1.41
CA THR A 131 14.92 -8.99 -2.45
C THR A 131 15.55 -10.39 -2.44
N HIS A 132 15.86 -10.93 -1.26
CA HIS A 132 16.41 -12.27 -1.13
C HIS A 132 15.42 -13.35 -1.56
N LEU A 133 14.18 -13.29 -1.08
CA LEU A 133 13.14 -14.26 -1.39
C LEU A 133 12.80 -14.26 -2.89
N LEU A 134 12.82 -13.10 -3.55
CA LEU A 134 12.64 -12.98 -4.99
C LEU A 134 13.81 -13.61 -5.77
N ALA A 135 15.05 -13.40 -5.32
CA ALA A 135 16.23 -14.00 -5.95
C ALA A 135 16.26 -15.53 -5.84
N GLN A 136 15.62 -16.09 -4.81
CA GLN A 136 15.47 -17.52 -4.56
C GLN A 136 14.10 -18.07 -5.05
N ALA A 137 13.27 -17.24 -5.69
CA ALA A 137 11.89 -17.58 -6.00
C ALA A 137 11.79 -18.78 -6.96
N PRO A 138 10.99 -19.82 -6.62
CA PRO A 138 10.73 -20.93 -7.53
C PRO A 138 10.00 -20.54 -8.82
N ALA A 139 9.23 -19.45 -8.80
CA ALA A 139 8.51 -18.95 -9.97
C ALA A 139 8.76 -17.44 -10.14
N VAL A 140 9.07 -17.04 -11.38
CA VAL A 140 9.18 -15.62 -11.74
C VAL A 140 7.79 -15.09 -12.05
N ARG A 141 7.41 -14.01 -11.36
CA ARG A 141 6.19 -13.24 -11.63
C ARG A 141 6.52 -11.76 -11.58
N ASP A 142 5.90 -10.99 -12.46
CA ASP A 142 6.01 -9.53 -12.43
C ASP A 142 5.06 -8.90 -11.40
N GLU A 143 4.08 -9.64 -10.91
CA GLU A 143 3.08 -9.14 -9.96
C GLU A 143 2.51 -10.26 -9.08
N ILE A 144 2.25 -9.93 -7.82
CA ILE A 144 1.51 -10.77 -6.87
C ILE A 144 0.34 -9.95 -6.33
N ALA A 145 -0.89 -10.46 -6.49
CA ALA A 145 -2.05 -9.88 -5.83
C ALA A 145 -1.95 -10.13 -4.31
N LEU A 146 -2.25 -9.10 -3.52
CA LEU A 146 -2.22 -9.21 -2.06
C LEU A 146 -3.63 -9.09 -1.48
N PRO A 147 -3.88 -9.64 -0.27
CA PRO A 147 -5.16 -9.44 0.43
C PRO A 147 -5.50 -7.96 0.63
N ASP A 148 -6.78 -7.61 0.63
CA ASP A 148 -7.19 -6.21 0.86
C ASP A 148 -6.86 -5.73 2.27
N ALA A 149 -7.05 -6.60 3.26
CA ALA A 149 -6.76 -6.33 4.66
C ALA A 149 -5.27 -6.57 4.98
N GLY A 150 -4.67 -5.65 5.74
CA GLY A 150 -3.30 -5.79 6.26
C GLY A 150 -2.16 -5.54 5.25
N SER A 151 -2.45 -5.31 3.97
CA SER A 151 -1.42 -5.14 2.93
C SER A 151 -0.62 -3.84 3.06
N PRO A 152 0.71 -3.90 3.25
CA PRO A 152 1.56 -2.71 3.33
C PRO A 152 2.18 -2.31 1.98
N TYR A 153 1.75 -2.97 0.90
CA TYR A 153 2.18 -2.73 -0.48
C TYR A 153 0.95 -2.69 -1.40
N GLY A 154 1.05 -1.89 -2.45
CA GLY A 154 0.03 -1.83 -3.47
C GLY A 154 0.18 -0.63 -4.37
N SER A 155 -0.60 -0.63 -5.43
CA SER A 155 -0.77 0.48 -6.34
C SER A 155 -1.94 1.36 -5.93
N VAL A 156 -2.03 2.50 -6.58
CA VAL A 156 -3.25 3.28 -6.70
C VAL A 156 -3.70 3.24 -8.16
N GLN A 157 -4.95 2.89 -8.41
CA GLN A 157 -5.59 3.04 -9.71
C GLN A 157 -6.24 4.42 -9.77
N VAL A 158 -6.02 5.14 -10.86
CA VAL A 158 -6.58 6.48 -11.09
C VAL A 158 -7.51 6.42 -12.29
N ASP A 159 -8.75 6.82 -12.11
CA ASP A 159 -9.69 7.08 -13.21
C ASP A 159 -9.30 8.38 -13.89
N THR A 160 -8.67 8.28 -15.06
CA THR A 160 -8.19 9.43 -15.84
C THR A 160 -9.32 10.27 -16.44
N GLY A 161 -10.56 9.75 -16.50
CA GLY A 161 -11.73 10.50 -16.93
C GLY A 161 -12.28 11.41 -15.83
N ARG A 162 -12.05 11.06 -14.56
CA ARG A 162 -12.52 11.83 -13.38
C ARG A 162 -11.43 12.67 -12.73
N CYS A 163 -10.17 12.25 -12.83
CA CYS A 163 -9.06 12.89 -12.13
C CYS A 163 -8.71 14.25 -12.73
N THR A 164 -9.08 15.36 -12.08
CA THR A 164 -8.76 16.71 -12.54
C THR A 164 -7.30 17.15 -12.35
N LEU A 165 -6.43 16.26 -11.83
CA LEU A 165 -5.05 16.56 -11.43
C LEU A 165 -4.93 17.77 -10.50
N CYS A 166 -5.85 17.90 -9.53
CA CYS A 166 -5.78 18.92 -8.48
C CYS A 166 -4.63 18.72 -7.47
N LEU A 167 -3.97 17.54 -7.51
CA LEU A 167 -2.85 17.15 -6.66
C LEU A 167 -3.14 17.10 -5.14
N SER A 168 -4.40 17.14 -4.70
CA SER A 168 -4.77 16.97 -3.28
C SER A 168 -4.22 15.66 -2.70
N CYS A 169 -4.19 14.60 -3.51
CA CYS A 169 -3.65 13.30 -3.12
C CYS A 169 -2.13 13.30 -2.88
N VAL A 170 -1.38 14.17 -3.57
CA VAL A 170 0.07 14.36 -3.35
C VAL A 170 0.29 14.99 -1.98
N GLY A 171 -0.43 16.07 -1.67
CA GLY A 171 -0.34 16.75 -0.37
C GLY A 171 -0.81 15.89 0.81
N ALA A 172 -1.78 15.00 0.61
CA ALA A 172 -2.28 14.10 1.65
C ALA A 172 -1.41 12.86 1.89
N CYS A 173 -0.38 12.60 1.07
CA CYS A 173 0.42 11.38 1.18
C CYS A 173 1.59 11.58 2.19
N PRO A 174 1.51 11.01 3.42
CA PRO A 174 2.56 11.22 4.41
C PRO A 174 3.88 10.53 4.06
N GLN A 175 3.84 9.52 3.18
CA GLN A 175 5.02 8.77 2.76
C GLN A 175 5.67 9.32 1.49
N GLY A 176 5.06 10.32 0.83
CA GLY A 176 5.55 10.84 -0.44
C GLY A 176 5.57 9.79 -1.56
N ALA A 177 4.59 8.88 -1.57
CA ALA A 177 4.43 7.86 -2.60
C ALA A 177 3.80 8.43 -3.88
N LEU A 178 2.92 9.43 -3.75
CA LEU A 178 2.38 10.21 -4.86
C LEU A 178 3.21 11.48 -5.04
N LEU A 179 3.49 11.84 -6.28
CA LEU A 179 4.37 12.95 -6.65
C LEU A 179 3.73 13.76 -7.78
N ASP A 180 3.96 15.06 -7.78
CA ASP A 180 3.65 15.94 -8.90
C ASP A 180 4.74 15.86 -9.99
N ASN A 181 4.54 16.61 -11.08
CA ASN A 181 5.60 16.93 -12.03
C ASN A 181 5.58 18.46 -12.25
N PRO A 182 6.68 19.18 -11.92
CA PRO A 182 6.74 20.63 -12.09
C PRO A 182 6.64 21.11 -13.55
N GLU A 183 7.01 20.27 -14.51
CA GLU A 183 7.07 20.64 -15.93
C GLU A 183 5.76 20.37 -16.68
N LYS A 184 4.97 19.39 -16.23
CA LYS A 184 3.78 18.91 -16.94
C LYS A 184 2.70 18.50 -15.94
N PRO A 185 1.40 18.68 -16.25
CA PRO A 185 0.32 18.17 -15.41
C PRO A 185 0.33 16.63 -15.39
N GLN A 186 1.00 16.04 -14.39
CA GLN A 186 1.09 14.61 -14.20
C GLN A 186 1.00 14.25 -12.71
N LEU A 187 0.37 13.12 -12.45
CA LEU A 187 0.42 12.42 -11.17
C LEU A 187 1.33 11.21 -11.32
N ARG A 188 2.41 11.18 -10.53
CA ARG A 188 3.39 10.08 -10.51
C ARG A 188 3.30 9.31 -9.21
N PHE A 189 3.77 8.06 -9.23
CA PHE A 189 3.67 7.14 -8.10
C PHE A 189 4.92 6.27 -7.95
N ILE A 190 5.40 6.12 -6.71
CA ILE A 190 6.45 5.19 -6.29
C ILE A 190 5.84 4.18 -5.32
N GLU A 191 5.77 2.93 -5.73
CA GLU A 191 5.11 1.87 -4.96
C GLU A 191 5.83 1.51 -3.66
N ASP A 192 7.17 1.54 -3.65
CA ASP A 192 7.98 1.18 -2.48
C ASP A 192 7.71 2.08 -1.27
N LYS A 193 7.24 3.30 -1.50
CA LYS A 193 6.86 4.26 -0.46
C LYS A 193 5.41 4.10 0.00
N CYS A 194 4.57 3.42 -0.77
CA CYS A 194 3.15 3.30 -0.45
C CYS A 194 2.93 2.33 0.73
N VAL A 195 2.06 2.72 1.66
CA VAL A 195 1.63 1.89 2.82
C VAL A 195 0.14 1.53 2.74
N GLN A 196 -0.51 1.77 1.59
CA GLN A 196 -1.94 1.51 1.37
C GLN A 196 -2.89 2.11 2.43
N CYS A 197 -2.55 3.26 3.02
CA CYS A 197 -3.35 3.89 4.08
C CYS A 197 -4.70 4.51 3.62
N GLY A 198 -4.98 4.57 2.31
CA GLY A 198 -6.26 5.09 1.80
C GLY A 198 -6.47 6.60 1.87
N LEU A 199 -5.58 7.38 2.49
CA LEU A 199 -5.72 8.84 2.59
C LEU A 199 -5.89 9.53 1.22
N CYS A 200 -5.17 9.05 0.20
CA CYS A 200 -5.28 9.57 -1.16
C CYS A 200 -6.67 9.35 -1.78
N ALA A 201 -7.32 8.23 -1.46
CA ALA A 201 -8.69 7.93 -1.90
C ALA A 201 -9.69 8.83 -1.18
N GLY A 202 -9.56 8.95 0.15
CA GLY A 202 -10.47 9.74 0.98
C GLY A 202 -10.39 11.24 0.75
N THR A 203 -9.22 11.78 0.36
CA THR A 203 -9.06 13.22 0.06
C THR A 203 -9.48 13.60 -1.35
N CYS A 204 -9.64 12.64 -2.27
CA CYS A 204 -9.88 12.93 -3.67
C CYS A 204 -11.29 13.52 -3.87
N PRO A 205 -11.43 14.81 -4.25
CA PRO A 205 -12.76 15.43 -4.36
C PRO A 205 -13.59 14.83 -5.51
N GLU A 206 -12.92 14.32 -6.54
CA GLU A 206 -13.57 13.70 -7.69
C GLU A 206 -13.75 12.17 -7.52
N GLN A 207 -13.32 11.60 -6.39
CA GLN A 207 -13.33 10.16 -6.08
C GLN A 207 -12.74 9.30 -7.22
N ALA A 208 -11.63 9.77 -7.80
CA ALA A 208 -10.98 9.14 -8.95
C ALA A 208 -9.90 8.11 -8.56
N ILE A 209 -9.77 7.78 -7.28
CA ILE A 209 -8.66 6.98 -6.74
C ILE A 209 -9.20 5.71 -6.06
N THR A 210 -8.65 4.56 -6.45
CA THR A 210 -8.93 3.25 -5.83
C THR A 210 -7.62 2.59 -5.43
N LEU A 211 -7.60 1.98 -4.23
CA LEU A 211 -6.44 1.20 -3.79
C LEU A 211 -6.40 -0.15 -4.52
N LEU A 212 -5.20 -0.59 -4.87
CA LEU A 212 -4.99 -1.90 -5.49
C LEU A 212 -3.87 -2.63 -4.75
N PRO A 213 -4.21 -3.43 -3.71
CA PRO A 213 -3.25 -4.23 -2.95
C PRO A 213 -2.56 -5.26 -3.84
N ARG A 214 -1.27 -5.05 -4.07
CA ARG A 214 -0.41 -5.90 -4.89
C ARG A 214 1.06 -5.69 -4.55
N LEU A 215 1.90 -6.60 -5.00
CA LEU A 215 3.35 -6.48 -4.97
C LEU A 215 3.87 -6.50 -6.41
N TRP A 216 4.40 -5.37 -6.88
CA TRP A 216 5.00 -5.29 -8.22
C TRP A 216 6.45 -5.79 -8.19
N LEU A 217 6.74 -6.83 -8.96
CA LEU A 217 8.02 -7.53 -8.97
C LEU A 217 8.76 -7.44 -10.31
N ALA A 218 8.21 -6.69 -11.27
CA ALA A 218 8.89 -6.38 -12.53
C ALA A 218 10.31 -5.82 -12.31
N ASP A 219 11.17 -6.06 -13.29
CA ASP A 219 12.60 -5.72 -13.27
C ASP A 219 13.34 -6.27 -12.03
N GLY A 220 12.98 -7.48 -11.59
CA GLY A 220 13.54 -8.09 -10.38
C GLY A 220 13.23 -7.29 -9.11
N GLY A 221 12.03 -6.71 -9.04
CA GLY A 221 11.54 -5.91 -7.92
C GLY A 221 12.01 -4.45 -7.92
N LYS A 222 12.85 -4.04 -8.88
CA LYS A 222 13.34 -2.65 -8.97
C LYS A 222 12.24 -1.68 -9.43
N ALA A 223 11.27 -2.15 -10.21
CA ALA A 223 10.18 -1.31 -10.73
C ALA A 223 9.41 -0.56 -9.63
N ARG A 224 9.28 -1.13 -8.42
CA ARG A 224 8.62 -0.47 -7.27
C ARG A 224 9.29 0.80 -6.79
N LYS A 225 10.60 0.93 -7.01
CA LYS A 225 11.40 2.09 -6.57
C LYS A 225 11.38 3.22 -7.60
N THR A 226 10.89 2.95 -8.80
CA THR A 226 10.83 3.91 -9.90
C THR A 226 9.49 4.63 -9.90
N ALA A 227 9.53 5.95 -10.11
CA ALA A 227 8.32 6.73 -10.29
C ALA A 227 7.68 6.41 -11.66
N ARG A 228 6.39 6.08 -11.66
CA ARG A 228 5.59 5.91 -12.89
C ARG A 228 4.44 6.89 -12.94
N VAL A 229 4.03 7.27 -14.15
CA VAL A 229 2.88 8.15 -14.36
C VAL A 229 1.59 7.34 -14.19
N LEU A 230 0.69 7.81 -13.32
CA LEU A 230 -0.65 7.24 -13.13
C LEU A 230 -1.70 7.99 -13.94
N ALA A 231 -1.57 9.31 -14.05
CA ALA A 231 -2.48 10.17 -14.80
C ALA A 231 -1.72 11.37 -15.36
N GLN A 232 -2.16 11.84 -16.53
CA GLN A 232 -1.65 13.02 -17.21
C GLN A 232 -2.80 13.69 -17.96
N THR A 233 -2.76 15.01 -18.06
CA THR A 233 -3.65 15.77 -18.94
C THR A 233 -2.87 16.93 -19.57
N ASP A 234 -3.41 17.47 -20.66
CA ASP A 234 -2.89 18.68 -21.25
C ASP A 234 -3.14 19.91 -20.35
N PRO A 235 -2.21 20.88 -20.35
CA PRO A 235 -2.46 22.16 -19.71
C PRO A 235 -3.51 22.95 -20.50
N TYR A 236 -4.41 23.61 -19.77
CA TYR A 236 -5.33 24.58 -20.35
C TYR A 236 -4.58 25.90 -20.59
N HIS A 237 -4.63 26.39 -21.82
CA HIS A 237 -3.95 27.62 -22.24
C HIS A 237 -4.95 28.79 -22.21
N CYS A 238 -4.49 29.94 -21.69
CA CYS A 238 -5.30 31.15 -21.63
C CYS A 238 -5.77 31.57 -23.04
N VAL A 239 -7.09 31.79 -23.21
CA VAL A 239 -7.69 32.19 -24.50
C VAL A 239 -7.21 33.55 -25.01
N ARG A 240 -6.57 34.36 -24.16
CA ARG A 240 -6.07 35.70 -24.50
C ARG A 240 -4.58 35.74 -24.81
N CYS A 241 -3.73 35.12 -23.98
CA CYS A 241 -2.27 35.21 -24.10
C CYS A 241 -1.57 33.87 -24.35
N GLY A 242 -2.30 32.75 -24.37
CA GLY A 242 -1.73 31.42 -24.54
C GLY A 242 -0.96 30.86 -23.35
N LYS A 243 -0.78 31.60 -22.24
CA LYS A 243 -0.07 31.09 -21.05
C LYS A 243 -0.81 29.88 -20.42
N PRO A 244 -0.14 28.76 -20.12
CA PRO A 244 -0.75 27.64 -19.40
C PRO A 244 -1.02 28.04 -17.94
N PHE A 245 -2.19 27.72 -17.40
CA PHE A 245 -2.54 28.15 -16.03
C PHE A 245 -3.38 27.14 -15.22
N GLY A 246 -3.81 26.05 -15.83
CA GLY A 246 -4.59 25.00 -15.18
C GLY A 246 -4.54 23.72 -15.98
N THR A 247 -5.23 22.69 -15.51
CA THR A 247 -5.38 21.42 -16.22
C THR A 247 -6.64 21.48 -17.09
N LEU A 248 -6.60 20.88 -18.28
CA LEU A 248 -7.75 20.88 -19.22
C LEU A 248 -9.03 20.42 -18.50
N GLN A 249 -8.96 19.26 -17.86
CA GLN A 249 -10.08 18.64 -17.15
C GLN A 249 -10.59 19.48 -15.97
N ALA A 250 -9.71 20.14 -15.19
CA ALA A 250 -10.19 20.99 -14.09
C ALA A 250 -10.95 22.21 -14.59
N ILE A 251 -10.47 22.86 -15.67
CA ILE A 251 -11.14 24.03 -16.24
C ILE A 251 -12.48 23.63 -16.86
N GLU A 252 -12.53 22.51 -17.60
CA GLU A 252 -13.79 22.00 -18.19
C GLU A 252 -14.80 21.60 -17.11
N ALA A 253 -14.37 20.88 -16.06
CA ALA A 253 -15.23 20.52 -14.95
C ALA A 253 -15.77 21.76 -14.21
N MET A 254 -14.92 22.79 -14.01
CA MET A 254 -15.33 24.05 -13.39
C MET A 254 -16.35 24.79 -14.24
N ILE A 255 -16.12 24.92 -15.55
CA ILE A 255 -17.05 25.58 -16.48
C ILE A 255 -18.39 24.85 -16.48
N GLY A 256 -18.38 23.51 -16.57
CA GLY A 256 -19.60 22.70 -16.51
C GLY A 256 -20.40 22.92 -15.22
N LYS A 257 -19.73 22.95 -14.06
CA LYS A 257 -20.36 23.19 -12.75
C LYS A 257 -20.90 24.63 -12.60
N LEU A 258 -20.26 25.63 -13.23
CA LEU A 258 -20.63 27.05 -13.09
C LEU A 258 -21.56 27.57 -14.20
N ALA A 259 -21.76 26.83 -15.29
CA ALA A 259 -22.52 27.28 -16.46
C ALA A 259 -23.97 27.70 -16.17
N GLY A 260 -24.59 27.22 -15.09
CA GLY A 260 -25.94 27.58 -14.67
C GLY A 260 -26.03 28.79 -13.73
N HIS A 261 -24.91 29.32 -13.24
CA HIS A 261 -24.91 30.36 -12.21
C HIS A 261 -24.92 31.77 -12.83
N SER A 262 -25.80 32.65 -12.36
CA SER A 262 -26.02 33.99 -12.93
C SER A 262 -24.76 34.87 -12.94
N ALA A 263 -23.91 34.75 -11.92
CA ALA A 263 -22.64 35.49 -11.83
C ALA A 263 -21.59 35.10 -12.90
N PHE A 264 -21.75 33.96 -13.57
CA PHE A 264 -20.79 33.43 -14.54
C PHE A 264 -21.35 33.36 -15.97
N GLN A 265 -22.28 34.25 -16.31
CA GLN A 265 -22.86 34.35 -17.66
C GLN A 265 -22.13 35.38 -18.54
N GLY A 266 -22.22 35.19 -19.85
CA GLY A 266 -21.68 36.12 -20.85
C GLY A 266 -20.18 36.39 -20.70
N ALA A 267 -19.81 37.65 -20.54
CA ALA A 267 -18.43 38.10 -20.36
C ALA A 267 -17.68 37.38 -19.23
N ALA A 268 -18.38 37.06 -18.13
CA ALA A 268 -17.81 36.43 -16.97
C ALA A 268 -17.45 34.95 -17.22
N ALA A 269 -18.19 34.26 -18.11
CA ALA A 269 -17.90 32.87 -18.48
C ALA A 269 -16.53 32.75 -19.17
N GLU A 270 -16.21 33.67 -20.09
CA GLU A 270 -14.95 33.65 -20.83
C GLU A 270 -13.74 33.90 -19.93
N ARG A 271 -13.90 34.61 -18.81
CA ARG A 271 -12.82 34.84 -17.83
C ARG A 271 -12.38 33.58 -17.10
N LEU A 272 -13.26 32.58 -17.00
CA LEU A 272 -12.90 31.27 -16.45
C LEU A 272 -11.80 30.58 -17.29
N LYS A 273 -11.74 30.91 -18.59
CA LYS A 273 -10.76 30.40 -19.56
C LYS A 273 -9.48 31.27 -19.66
N MET A 274 -9.34 32.31 -18.83
CA MET A 274 -8.20 33.21 -18.81
C MET A 274 -7.29 32.96 -17.60
N CYS A 275 -5.98 33.15 -17.76
CA CYS A 275 -5.02 33.13 -16.66
C CYS A 275 -5.26 34.30 -15.68
N ALA A 276 -4.67 34.21 -14.48
CA ALA A 276 -4.83 35.22 -13.43
C ALA A 276 -4.54 36.66 -13.93
N ASP A 277 -3.45 36.85 -14.68
CA ASP A 277 -3.04 38.16 -15.21
C ASP A 277 -4.08 38.71 -16.22
N CYS A 278 -4.47 37.88 -17.20
CA CYS A 278 -5.43 38.29 -18.23
C CYS A 278 -6.83 38.54 -17.66
N ARG A 279 -7.21 37.81 -16.61
CA ARG A 279 -8.49 37.99 -15.91
C ARG A 279 -8.56 39.35 -15.22
N VAL A 280 -7.50 39.75 -14.50
CA VAL A 280 -7.43 41.07 -13.86
C VAL A 280 -7.48 42.18 -14.89
N ILE A 281 -6.71 42.04 -15.99
CA ILE A 281 -6.72 43.05 -17.05
C ILE A 281 -8.13 43.17 -17.65
N ASP A 282 -8.79 42.05 -18.00
CA ASP A 282 -10.13 42.09 -18.61
C ASP A 282 -11.16 42.79 -17.71
N ILE A 283 -11.18 42.50 -16.41
CA ILE A 283 -12.03 43.18 -15.41
C ILE A 283 -11.85 44.70 -15.47
N HIS A 284 -10.61 45.19 -15.43
CA HIS A 284 -10.37 46.64 -15.41
C HIS A 284 -10.55 47.34 -16.77
N THR A 285 -10.35 46.63 -17.88
CA THR A 285 -10.36 47.26 -19.23
C THR A 285 -11.72 47.19 -19.94
N ARG A 286 -12.62 46.29 -19.54
CA ARG A 286 -13.86 46.06 -20.28
C ARG A 286 -14.93 47.10 -19.93
N SER A 287 -15.48 47.73 -20.95
CA SER A 287 -16.63 48.62 -20.84
C SER A 287 -17.90 47.82 -20.53
N GLY A 288 -18.61 48.18 -19.46
CA GLY A 288 -19.86 47.53 -19.03
C GLY A 288 -19.81 46.74 -17.72
N GLU A 289 -18.70 46.76 -16.98
CA GLU A 289 -18.70 46.30 -15.58
C GLU A 289 -19.20 47.39 -14.65
N VAL A 290 -20.04 47.00 -13.68
CA VAL A 290 -20.46 47.87 -12.58
C VAL A 290 -19.23 48.15 -11.71
N ARG A 291 -18.72 49.38 -11.77
CA ARG A 291 -17.64 49.82 -10.88
C ARG A 291 -18.25 50.23 -9.55
N ILE A 292 -17.45 50.23 -8.50
CA ILE A 292 -17.88 50.76 -7.20
C ILE A 292 -18.23 52.27 -7.28
N THR A 293 -17.76 52.94 -8.33
CA THR A 293 -18.11 54.33 -8.67
C THR A 293 -19.47 54.47 -9.35
N ASP A 294 -20.07 53.36 -9.76
CA ASP A 294 -21.32 53.32 -10.54
C ASP A 294 -22.53 52.91 -9.67
N VAL A 295 -22.32 52.73 -8.35
CA VAL A 295 -23.32 52.40 -7.33
C VAL A 295 -23.56 53.57 -6.39
#